data_AF-A0A9D5J2D8-F1
#
_entry.id   AF-A0A9D5J2D8-F1
#
_cell.length_a   1.000
_cell.length_b   1.000
_cell.length_c   1.000
_cell.angle_alpha   90.00
_cell.angle_beta   90.00
_cell.angle_gamma   90.00
#
_symmetry.space_group_name_H-M   'P 1'
#
loop_
_entity.id
_entity.type
_entity.pdbx_description
1 polymer ?
#
loop_
_entity_poly.entity_id
_entity_poly.type
_entity_poly.pdbx_seq_one_letter_code
_entity_poly.pdbx_strand_id
1 'polypeptide(L)'
;MKTRLALASLLMLAACGSGGPPPPDWKVDSADLVARYQKHALRGENTLAERYFRQAVAATGGAGRVGETARLWLVHCATRRAMLIDDACSEYAELAGDKPNPADQAYYRFLTLRWDGLDLALLPSQHRDLVRAPADKRRAALDRIDDPLARLLDASLLVMRQEADATTLVTATETASEQGWRQPLLTYLKLRQQQADKLGRTAESAQLARRIRLVEESLAQP
;
A
#
# COMPACT_ATOMS: atom_id res chain seq x y z
N MET A 1 -62.93 -23.31 46.57
CA MET A 1 -62.22 -22.22 47.27
C MET A 1 -60.88 -21.99 46.60
N LYS A 2 -60.73 -20.78 46.02
CA LYS A 2 -59.48 -20.01 45.84
C LYS A 2 -58.39 -20.56 44.92
N THR A 3 -58.51 -20.15 43.65
CA THR A 3 -57.47 -19.48 42.84
C THR A 3 -56.26 -18.95 43.61
N ARG A 4 -55.05 -19.09 43.05
CA ARG A 4 -54.18 -17.98 42.60
C ARG A 4 -52.79 -18.43 42.07
N LEU A 5 -52.52 -17.97 40.84
CA LEU A 5 -51.26 -17.49 40.28
C LEU A 5 -50.14 -18.47 39.88
N ALA A 6 -50.21 -18.81 38.59
CA ALA A 6 -49.06 -18.83 37.69
C ALA A 6 -48.26 -17.51 37.78
N LEU A 7 -46.99 -17.58 38.14
CA LEU A 7 -45.94 -16.62 37.76
C LEU A 7 -44.58 -17.10 38.30
N ALA A 8 -43.71 -17.65 37.46
CA ALA A 8 -42.23 -17.53 37.56
C ALA A 8 -41.54 -18.33 36.43
N SER A 9 -42.06 -18.21 35.20
CA SER A 9 -41.26 -18.39 33.99
C SER A 9 -40.80 -17.00 33.59
N LEU A 10 -39.59 -16.59 33.97
CA LEU A 10 -38.79 -15.50 33.39
C LEU A 10 -37.66 -15.22 34.39
N LEU A 11 -36.42 -15.62 34.10
CA LEU A 11 -35.16 -14.95 34.56
C LEU A 11 -33.90 -15.81 34.29
N MET A 12 -33.70 -16.31 33.07
CA MET A 12 -32.38 -16.80 32.62
C MET A 12 -32.18 -16.55 31.12
N LEU A 13 -32.39 -15.31 30.66
CA LEU A 13 -32.16 -14.89 29.28
C LEU A 13 -31.43 -13.53 29.18
N ALA A 14 -30.58 -13.21 30.15
CA ALA A 14 -29.74 -12.01 30.10
C ALA A 14 -28.31 -12.35 30.52
N ALA A 15 -27.50 -12.83 29.56
CA ALA A 15 -26.07 -12.54 29.42
C ALA A 15 -25.40 -13.52 28.43
N CYS A 16 -25.91 -13.60 27.22
CA CYS A 16 -25.11 -14.00 26.05
C CYS A 16 -25.08 -12.80 25.08
N GLY A 17 -24.60 -11.66 25.59
CA GLY A 17 -24.23 -10.52 24.76
C GLY A 17 -22.78 -10.71 24.34
N SER A 18 -22.56 -11.13 23.10
CA SER A 18 -21.26 -11.19 22.43
C SER A 18 -20.72 -9.78 22.15
N GLY A 19 -20.46 -9.01 23.21
CA GLY A 19 -20.09 -7.60 23.14
C GLY A 19 -19.08 -7.25 24.22
N GLY A 20 -17.81 -7.59 23.99
CA GLY A 20 -16.72 -7.02 24.78
C GLY A 20 -16.66 -5.49 24.62
N PRO A 21 -15.86 -4.80 25.45
CA PRO A 21 -15.68 -3.35 25.31
C PRO A 21 -15.17 -3.00 23.90
N PRO A 22 -15.57 -1.84 23.35
CA PRO A 22 -15.11 -1.41 22.04
C PRO A 22 -13.58 -1.34 21.98
N PRO A 23 -12.96 -1.53 20.81
CA PRO A 23 -11.53 -1.35 20.66
C PRO A 23 -11.12 0.08 21.02
N PRO A 24 -9.91 0.31 21.56
CA PRO A 24 -9.42 1.66 21.82
C PRO A 24 -9.40 2.54 20.55
N ASP A 25 -9.77 3.81 20.70
CA ASP A 25 -9.93 4.76 19.58
C ASP A 25 -8.71 4.83 18.66
N TRP A 26 -7.49 4.85 19.22
CA TRP A 26 -6.25 4.93 18.43
C TRP A 26 -6.12 3.83 17.36
N LYS A 27 -6.71 2.64 17.58
CA LYS A 27 -6.70 1.55 16.59
C LYS A 27 -7.58 1.87 15.40
N VAL A 28 -8.76 2.40 15.65
CA VAL A 28 -9.73 2.78 14.62
C VAL A 28 -9.22 4.00 13.86
N ASP A 29 -8.76 5.01 14.60
CA ASP A 29 -8.24 6.26 14.05
C ASP A 29 -7.02 6.01 13.15
N SER A 30 -6.02 5.26 13.63
CA SER A 30 -4.81 5.01 12.83
C SER A 30 -5.08 4.26 11.54
N ALA A 31 -6.04 3.33 11.53
CA ALA A 31 -6.44 2.60 10.33
C ALA A 31 -7.16 3.50 9.30
N ASP A 32 -8.11 4.33 9.74
CA ASP A 32 -8.78 5.29 8.84
C ASP A 32 -7.79 6.33 8.29
N LEU A 33 -6.94 6.88 9.17
CA LEU A 33 -5.97 7.91 8.81
C LEU A 33 -4.92 7.40 7.82
N VAL A 34 -4.40 6.18 7.99
CA VAL A 34 -3.44 5.62 7.04
C VAL A 34 -4.09 5.30 5.68
N ALA A 35 -5.35 4.86 5.66
CA ALA A 35 -6.08 4.66 4.41
C ALA A 35 -6.31 5.99 3.67
N ARG A 36 -6.61 7.07 4.40
CA ARG A 36 -6.68 8.43 3.83
C ARG A 36 -5.33 8.90 3.29
N TYR A 37 -4.24 8.65 4.02
CA TYR A 37 -2.90 8.93 3.51
C TYR A 37 -2.68 8.26 2.14
N GLN A 38 -2.95 6.96 2.01
CA GLN A 38 -2.76 6.24 0.74
C GLN A 38 -3.60 6.84 -0.39
N LYS A 39 -4.89 7.07 -0.13
CA LYS A 39 -5.82 7.68 -1.08
C LYS A 39 -5.31 9.03 -1.60
N HIS A 40 -4.92 9.92 -0.68
CA HIS A 40 -4.50 11.28 -1.04
C HIS A 40 -3.11 11.31 -1.66
N ALA A 41 -2.17 10.48 -1.19
CA ALA A 41 -0.83 10.36 -1.77
C ALA A 41 -0.88 9.88 -3.23
N LEU A 42 -1.65 8.83 -3.50
CA LEU A 42 -1.80 8.28 -4.86
C LEU A 42 -2.50 9.26 -5.82
N ARG A 43 -3.32 10.17 -5.29
CA ARG A 43 -3.95 11.26 -6.07
C ARG A 43 -3.05 12.48 -6.28
N GLY A 44 -1.88 12.54 -5.65
CA GLY A 44 -0.96 13.67 -5.72
C GLY A 44 -1.26 14.81 -4.73
N GLU A 45 -2.18 14.60 -3.79
CA GLU A 45 -2.57 15.57 -2.76
C GLU A 45 -1.59 15.49 -1.56
N ASN A 46 -0.30 15.65 -1.84
CA ASN A 46 0.81 15.28 -0.94
C ASN A 46 0.74 15.96 0.44
N THR A 47 0.45 17.27 0.49
CA THR A 47 0.36 18.00 1.77
C THR A 47 -0.78 17.47 2.66
N LEU A 48 -1.90 17.11 2.06
CA LEU A 48 -3.04 16.54 2.78
C LEU A 48 -2.76 15.09 3.21
N ALA A 49 -2.16 14.29 2.32
CA ALA A 49 -1.74 12.93 2.63
C ALA A 49 -0.81 12.88 3.86
N GLU A 50 0.25 13.71 3.86
CA GLU A 50 1.22 13.76 4.96
C GLU A 50 0.62 14.31 6.26
N ARG A 51 -0.46 15.09 6.18
CA ARG A 51 -1.23 15.47 7.38
C ARG A 51 -1.92 14.26 7.99
N TYR A 52 -2.62 13.45 7.19
CA TYR A 52 -3.26 12.23 7.66
C TYR A 52 -2.25 11.23 8.21
N PHE A 53 -1.12 11.06 7.53
CA PHE A 53 -0.07 10.16 8.00
C PHE A 53 0.49 10.57 9.37
N ARG A 54 0.81 11.85 9.56
CA ARG A 54 1.27 12.36 10.86
C ARG A 54 0.24 12.17 11.97
N GLN A 55 -1.05 12.31 11.66
CA GLN A 55 -2.12 12.02 12.62
C GLN A 55 -2.16 10.52 12.98
N ALA A 56 -1.98 9.61 12.02
CA ALA A 56 -1.92 8.17 12.30
C ALA A 56 -0.73 7.81 13.20
N VAL A 57 0.44 8.39 12.92
CA VAL A 57 1.65 8.25 13.74
C VAL A 57 1.42 8.82 15.15
N ALA A 58 0.79 9.99 15.27
CA ALA A 58 0.47 10.58 16.57
C ALA A 58 -0.53 9.73 17.39
N ALA A 59 -1.52 9.10 16.75
CA ALA A 59 -2.49 8.23 17.42
C ALA A 59 -1.81 6.98 18.02
N THR A 60 -0.95 6.31 17.25
CA THR A 60 -0.22 5.12 17.73
C THR A 60 0.91 5.49 18.70
N GLY A 61 1.65 6.56 18.41
CA GLY A 61 2.77 7.04 19.22
C GLY A 61 2.32 7.62 20.56
N GLY A 62 1.22 8.38 20.59
CA GLY A 62 0.61 8.88 21.83
C GLY A 62 0.10 7.76 22.73
N ALA A 63 -0.24 6.60 22.17
CA ALA A 63 -0.57 5.38 22.89
C ALA A 63 0.65 4.50 23.24
N GLY A 64 1.87 4.92 22.90
CA GLY A 64 3.12 4.18 23.15
C GLY A 64 3.26 2.87 22.36
N ARG A 65 2.55 2.74 21.23
CA ARG A 65 2.43 1.50 20.45
C ARG A 65 3.50 1.42 19.35
N VAL A 66 4.75 1.22 19.76
CA VAL A 66 5.93 1.27 18.87
C VAL A 66 5.80 0.33 17.66
N GLY A 67 5.36 -0.91 17.85
CA GLY A 67 5.20 -1.87 16.76
C GLY A 67 4.13 -1.44 15.74
N GLU A 68 2.99 -0.94 16.22
CA GLU A 68 1.95 -0.39 15.36
C GLU A 68 2.40 0.89 14.64
N THR A 69 3.15 1.77 15.31
CA THR A 69 3.76 2.95 14.68
C THR A 69 4.76 2.55 13.60
N ALA A 70 5.63 1.56 13.85
CA ALA A 70 6.56 1.04 12.86
C ALA A 70 5.83 0.51 11.61
N ARG A 71 4.73 -0.24 11.80
CA ARG A 71 3.92 -0.74 10.69
C ARG A 71 3.31 0.38 9.83
N LEU A 72 2.93 1.51 10.42
CA LEU A 72 2.49 2.67 9.63
C LEU A 72 3.59 3.16 8.68
N TRP A 73 4.85 3.19 9.14
CA TRP A 73 5.99 3.55 8.28
C TRP A 73 6.25 2.54 7.16
N LEU A 74 5.93 1.25 7.35
CA LEU A 74 5.94 0.30 6.24
C LEU A 74 4.89 0.62 5.18
N VAL A 75 3.68 1.04 5.59
CA VAL A 75 2.62 1.45 4.66
C VAL A 75 3.03 2.71 3.89
N HIS A 76 3.64 3.67 4.58
CA HIS A 76 4.19 4.89 3.98
C HIS A 76 5.24 4.57 2.91
N CYS A 77 6.25 3.77 3.28
CA CYS A 77 7.30 3.38 2.35
C CYS A 77 6.76 2.57 1.15
N ALA A 78 5.86 1.61 1.39
CA ALA A 78 5.24 0.82 0.32
C ALA A 78 4.47 1.71 -0.67
N THR A 79 3.71 2.67 -0.15
CA THR A 79 2.91 3.59 -0.97
C THR A 79 3.81 4.50 -1.82
N ARG A 80 4.88 5.03 -1.23
CA ARG A 80 5.89 5.83 -1.95
C ARG A 80 6.64 5.02 -3.00
N ARG A 81 7.04 3.79 -2.69
CA ARG A 81 7.67 2.87 -3.63
C ARG A 81 6.73 2.52 -4.78
N ALA A 82 5.44 2.31 -4.56
CA ALA A 82 4.47 2.07 -5.64
C ALA A 82 4.40 3.22 -6.65
N MET A 83 4.74 4.45 -6.22
CA MET A 83 4.84 5.65 -7.06
C MET A 83 6.25 5.92 -7.60
N LEU A 84 7.20 5.00 -7.40
CA LEU A 84 8.62 5.14 -7.72
C LEU A 84 9.30 6.35 -7.06
N ILE A 85 8.84 6.72 -5.87
CA ILE A 85 9.52 7.71 -5.05
C ILE A 85 10.53 6.99 -4.18
N ASP A 86 11.79 7.39 -4.28
CA ASP A 86 12.87 6.77 -3.51
C ASP A 86 12.67 7.01 -2.01
N ASP A 87 12.85 5.94 -1.23
CA ASP A 87 12.58 5.87 0.19
C ASP A 87 13.35 4.68 0.79
N ALA A 88 14.22 4.94 1.77
CA ALA A 88 15.00 3.91 2.44
C ALA A 88 14.18 3.08 3.45
N CYS A 89 12.94 3.48 3.72
CA CYS A 89 12.10 3.06 4.84
C CYS A 89 12.86 3.10 6.19
N SER A 90 13.67 4.13 6.41
CA SER A 90 14.55 4.28 7.58
C SER A 90 13.79 4.31 8.90
N GLU A 91 12.62 4.94 8.90
CA GLU A 91 11.79 5.20 10.06
C GLU A 91 11.20 3.90 10.61
N TYR A 92 10.86 2.93 9.73
CA TYR A 92 10.55 1.58 10.18
C TYR A 92 11.77 0.92 10.82
N ALA A 93 12.94 0.99 10.18
CA ALA A 93 14.14 0.32 10.65
C ALA A 93 14.57 0.82 12.05
N GLU A 94 14.44 2.13 12.29
CA GLU A 94 14.69 2.74 13.60
C GLU A 94 13.72 2.23 14.68
N LEU A 95 12.41 2.23 14.39
CA LEU A 95 11.39 1.82 15.36
C LEU A 95 11.34 0.31 15.61
N ALA A 96 11.70 -0.50 14.61
CA ALA A 96 11.71 -1.96 14.73
C ALA A 96 12.76 -2.43 15.75
N GLY A 97 13.88 -1.70 15.86
CA GLY A 97 14.94 -1.94 16.86
C GLY A 97 15.36 -3.40 16.97
N ASP A 98 15.55 -3.87 18.21
CA ASP A 98 16.04 -5.23 18.51
C ASP A 98 14.95 -6.31 18.51
N LYS A 99 13.66 -5.96 18.47
CA LYS A 99 12.54 -6.93 18.53
C LYS A 99 11.53 -6.70 17.39
N PRO A 100 11.95 -6.86 16.13
CA PRO A 100 11.04 -6.73 15.00
C PRO A 100 10.01 -7.86 15.01
N ASN A 101 8.77 -7.52 14.64
CA ASN A 101 7.80 -8.56 14.26
C ASN A 101 8.30 -9.29 12.99
N PRO A 102 8.32 -10.63 12.95
CA PRO A 102 8.87 -11.36 11.80
C PRO A 102 8.20 -11.04 10.45
N ALA A 103 6.88 -10.84 10.43
CA ALA A 103 6.16 -10.51 9.20
C ALA A 103 6.47 -9.08 8.73
N ASP A 104 6.53 -8.12 9.66
CA ASP A 104 6.91 -6.74 9.33
C ASP A 104 8.37 -6.70 8.82
N GLN A 105 9.28 -7.48 9.40
CA GLN A 105 10.67 -7.57 8.95
C GLN A 105 10.77 -8.20 7.55
N ALA A 106 9.99 -9.25 7.28
CA ALA A 106 9.94 -9.86 5.96
C ALA A 106 9.43 -8.86 4.91
N TYR A 107 8.38 -8.11 5.24
CA TYR A 107 7.83 -7.09 4.35
C TYR A 107 8.81 -5.92 4.12
N TYR A 108 9.51 -5.45 5.16
CA TYR A 108 10.58 -4.47 5.03
C TYR A 108 11.70 -4.94 4.10
N ARG A 109 12.17 -6.18 4.26
CA ARG A 109 13.17 -6.78 3.36
C ARG A 109 12.67 -6.88 1.92
N PHE A 110 11.39 -7.22 1.74
CA PHE A 110 10.73 -7.22 0.44
C PHE A 110 10.74 -5.83 -0.21
N LEU A 111 10.26 -4.80 0.51
CA LEU A 111 10.22 -3.41 0.04
C LEU A 111 11.63 -2.90 -0.31
N THR A 112 12.64 -3.27 0.50
CA THR A 112 14.04 -2.88 0.31
C THR A 112 14.84 -3.80 -0.63
N LEU A 113 14.14 -4.63 -1.43
CA LEU A 113 14.73 -5.49 -2.47
C LEU A 113 15.72 -6.56 -1.96
N ARG A 114 15.73 -6.86 -0.66
CA ARG A 114 16.58 -7.86 0.00
C ARG A 114 15.90 -9.23 0.06
N TRP A 115 15.72 -9.82 -1.12
CA TRP A 115 14.93 -11.03 -1.31
C TRP A 115 15.68 -12.34 -1.05
N ASP A 116 17.01 -12.31 -0.97
CA ASP A 116 17.83 -13.51 -0.75
C ASP A 116 17.54 -14.16 0.61
N GLY A 117 17.10 -15.43 0.62
CA GLY A 117 16.72 -16.11 1.86
C GLY A 117 15.53 -15.46 2.58
N LEU A 118 14.65 -14.77 1.85
CA LEU A 118 13.41 -14.23 2.39
C LEU A 118 12.39 -15.36 2.61
N ASP A 119 11.84 -15.45 3.82
CA ASP A 119 10.77 -16.40 4.10
C ASP A 119 9.45 -15.93 3.47
N LEU A 120 9.07 -16.59 2.37
CA LEU A 120 7.87 -16.26 1.62
C LEU A 120 6.58 -16.52 2.40
N ALA A 121 6.59 -17.40 3.42
CA ALA A 121 5.41 -17.67 4.24
C ALA A 121 5.03 -16.45 5.10
N LEU A 122 5.99 -15.58 5.42
CA LEU A 122 5.79 -14.35 6.18
C LEU A 122 5.33 -13.17 5.32
N LEU A 123 5.46 -13.25 3.99
CA LEU A 123 4.98 -12.19 3.11
C LEU A 123 3.46 -12.24 2.91
N PRO A 124 2.82 -11.08 2.67
CA PRO A 124 1.47 -11.04 2.12
C PRO A 124 1.38 -11.87 0.84
N SER A 125 0.32 -12.66 0.70
CA SER A 125 0.20 -13.69 -0.34
C SER A 125 0.37 -13.14 -1.75
N GLN A 126 -0.11 -11.93 -2.00
CA GLN A 126 -0.05 -11.27 -3.30
C GLN A 126 1.38 -11.04 -3.82
N HIS A 127 2.38 -10.95 -2.94
CA HIS A 127 3.78 -10.67 -3.33
C HIS A 127 4.64 -11.95 -3.46
N ARG A 128 4.12 -13.09 -3.00
CA ARG A 128 4.90 -14.33 -2.88
C ARG A 128 5.35 -14.85 -4.25
N ASP A 129 4.48 -14.77 -5.25
CA ASP A 129 4.77 -15.26 -6.60
C ASP A 129 5.86 -14.42 -7.29
N LEU A 130 5.89 -13.10 -7.05
CA LEU A 130 6.93 -12.21 -7.56
C LEU A 130 8.31 -12.65 -7.07
N VAL A 131 8.46 -12.85 -5.75
CA VAL A 131 9.75 -13.20 -5.15
C VAL A 131 10.15 -14.64 -5.48
N ARG A 132 9.18 -15.57 -5.52
CA ARG A 132 9.41 -16.98 -5.86
C ARG A 132 9.89 -17.18 -7.30
N ALA A 133 9.36 -16.39 -8.23
CA ALA A 133 9.65 -16.57 -9.64
C ALA A 133 11.13 -16.27 -9.98
N PRO A 134 11.74 -17.03 -10.90
CA PRO A 134 13.01 -16.66 -11.52
C PRO A 134 12.94 -15.27 -12.17
N ALA A 135 14.06 -14.55 -12.22
CA ALA A 135 14.13 -13.15 -12.66
C ALA A 135 13.48 -12.91 -14.03
N ASP A 136 13.71 -13.80 -14.99
CA ASP A 136 13.14 -13.73 -16.35
C ASP A 136 11.61 -13.87 -16.38
N LYS A 137 11.01 -14.50 -15.36
CA LYS A 137 9.58 -14.82 -15.26
C LYS A 137 8.79 -13.95 -14.28
N ARG A 138 9.44 -13.12 -13.44
CA ARG A 138 8.76 -12.34 -12.39
C ARG A 138 7.66 -11.42 -12.91
N ARG A 139 7.86 -10.84 -14.09
CA ARG A 139 6.90 -9.93 -14.74
C ARG A 139 5.51 -10.57 -14.92
N ALA A 140 5.44 -11.87 -15.20
CA ALA A 140 4.18 -12.59 -15.35
C ALA A 140 3.39 -12.77 -14.03
N ALA A 141 4.02 -12.51 -12.88
CA ALA A 141 3.32 -12.55 -11.60
C ALA A 141 2.36 -11.38 -11.43
N LEU A 142 2.61 -10.24 -12.09
CA LEU A 142 1.79 -9.02 -11.96
C LEU A 142 0.32 -9.27 -12.37
N ASP A 143 0.11 -10.09 -13.40
CA ASP A 143 -1.23 -10.40 -13.93
C ASP A 143 -2.10 -11.21 -12.94
N ARG A 144 -1.49 -11.79 -11.90
CA ARG A 144 -2.18 -12.58 -10.86
C ARG A 144 -2.48 -11.78 -9.60
N ILE A 145 -2.08 -10.52 -9.55
CA ILE A 145 -2.30 -9.65 -8.39
C ILE A 145 -3.60 -8.90 -8.60
N ASP A 146 -4.61 -9.19 -7.80
CA ASP A 146 -5.93 -8.54 -7.89
C ASP A 146 -5.90 -7.11 -7.32
N ASP A 147 -5.23 -6.92 -6.18
CA ASP A 147 -5.13 -5.62 -5.52
C ASP A 147 -4.29 -4.63 -6.36
N PRO A 148 -4.86 -3.51 -6.82
CA PRO A 148 -4.17 -2.61 -7.75
C PRO A 148 -2.96 -1.92 -7.11
N LEU A 149 -2.97 -1.66 -5.80
CA LEU A 149 -1.84 -1.02 -5.13
C LEU A 149 -0.68 -2.01 -4.97
N ALA A 150 -0.95 -3.26 -4.63
CA ALA A 150 0.02 -4.34 -4.61
C ALA A 150 0.61 -4.58 -6.00
N ARG A 151 -0.21 -4.56 -7.05
CA ARG A 151 0.28 -4.70 -8.44
C ARG A 151 1.21 -3.56 -8.83
N LEU A 152 0.89 -2.32 -8.45
CA LEU A 152 1.77 -1.16 -8.66
C LEU A 152 3.07 -1.25 -7.86
N LEU A 153 2.99 -1.70 -6.60
CA LEU A 153 4.16 -1.92 -5.78
C LEU A 153 5.10 -2.94 -6.44
N ASP A 154 4.58 -4.10 -6.85
CA ASP A 154 5.40 -5.15 -7.45
C ASP A 154 6.01 -4.69 -8.78
N ALA A 155 5.25 -3.98 -9.61
CA ALA A 155 5.76 -3.38 -10.84
C ALA A 155 6.88 -2.35 -10.55
N SER A 156 6.73 -1.56 -9.48
CA SER A 156 7.75 -0.58 -9.10
C SER A 156 9.04 -1.25 -8.62
N LEU A 157 8.94 -2.33 -7.85
CA LEU A 157 10.11 -3.09 -7.40
C LEU A 157 10.85 -3.72 -8.59
N LEU A 158 10.14 -4.19 -9.62
CA LEU A 158 10.77 -4.66 -10.86
C LEU A 158 11.50 -3.53 -11.60
N VAL A 159 10.94 -2.33 -11.65
CA VAL A 159 11.62 -1.15 -12.22
C VAL A 159 12.90 -0.83 -11.45
N MET A 160 12.84 -0.80 -10.11
CA MET A 160 14.00 -0.51 -9.25
C MET A 160 15.11 -1.56 -9.36
N ARG A 161 14.73 -2.82 -9.60
CA ARG A 161 15.66 -3.93 -9.87
C ARG A 161 16.20 -3.98 -11.30
N GLN A 162 15.76 -3.08 -12.18
CA GLN A 162 16.06 -3.09 -13.61
C GLN A 162 15.59 -4.38 -14.33
N GLU A 163 14.52 -5.00 -13.80
CA GLU A 163 13.91 -6.22 -14.34
C GLU A 163 12.60 -5.93 -15.10
N ALA A 164 12.16 -4.67 -15.13
CA ALA A 164 10.97 -4.23 -15.85
C ALA A 164 11.19 -4.13 -17.37
N ASP A 165 10.15 -4.44 -18.13
CA ASP A 165 10.08 -4.26 -19.58
C ASP A 165 8.92 -3.33 -20.00
N ALA A 166 8.71 -3.19 -21.31
CA ALA A 166 7.62 -2.38 -21.83
C ALA A 166 6.24 -2.84 -21.33
N THR A 167 6.00 -4.15 -21.22
CA THR A 167 4.75 -4.72 -20.70
C THR A 167 4.55 -4.35 -19.23
N THR A 168 5.59 -4.44 -18.42
CA THR A 168 5.58 -4.05 -17.00
C THR A 168 5.14 -2.59 -16.83
N LEU A 169 5.72 -1.69 -17.64
CA LEU A 169 5.37 -0.26 -17.60
C LEU A 169 3.95 0.01 -18.11
N VAL A 170 3.46 -0.75 -19.10
CA VAL A 170 2.06 -0.69 -19.56
C VAL A 170 1.13 -1.11 -18.43
N THR A 171 1.36 -2.27 -17.81
CA THR A 171 0.54 -2.78 -16.69
C THR A 171 0.47 -1.77 -15.55
N ALA A 172 1.60 -1.16 -15.18
CA ALA A 172 1.63 -0.13 -14.13
C ALA A 172 0.88 1.15 -14.54
N THR A 173 1.06 1.60 -15.78
CA THR A 173 0.36 2.78 -16.31
C THR A 173 -1.16 2.58 -16.26
N GLU A 174 -1.65 1.45 -16.78
CA GLU A 174 -3.08 1.20 -16.86
C GLU A 174 -3.68 0.93 -15.47
N THR A 175 -2.96 0.22 -14.59
CA THR A 175 -3.39 0.05 -13.18
C THR A 175 -3.56 1.40 -12.46
N ALA A 176 -2.61 2.33 -12.61
CA ALA A 176 -2.74 3.66 -12.02
C ALA A 176 -3.87 4.48 -12.68
N SER A 177 -4.04 4.35 -13.99
CA SER A 177 -5.06 5.06 -14.76
C SER A 177 -6.48 4.64 -14.37
N GLU A 178 -6.75 3.33 -14.28
CA GLU A 178 -8.06 2.78 -13.91
C GLU A 178 -8.51 3.21 -12.51
N GLN A 179 -7.56 3.42 -11.59
CA GLN A 179 -7.83 3.87 -10.22
C GLN A 179 -7.88 5.39 -10.06
N GLY A 180 -7.56 6.15 -11.10
CA GLY A 180 -7.43 7.61 -11.03
C GLY A 180 -6.26 8.08 -10.16
N TRP A 181 -5.22 7.26 -10.01
CA TRP A 181 -4.04 7.57 -9.23
C TRP A 181 -3.05 8.40 -10.03
N ARG A 182 -3.29 9.71 -10.06
CA ARG A 182 -2.57 10.69 -10.89
C ARG A 182 -1.06 10.70 -10.64
N GLN A 183 -0.61 10.55 -9.40
CA GLN A 183 0.82 10.63 -9.07
C GLN A 183 1.64 9.45 -9.65
N PRO A 184 1.33 8.17 -9.36
CA PRO A 184 2.01 7.06 -10.01
C PRO A 184 1.78 7.05 -11.52
N LEU A 185 0.58 7.41 -12.00
CA LEU A 185 0.28 7.48 -13.44
C LEU A 185 1.26 8.41 -14.17
N LEU A 186 1.49 9.62 -13.64
CA LEU A 186 2.44 10.55 -14.22
C LEU A 186 3.85 9.97 -14.28
N THR A 187 4.29 9.33 -13.19
CA THR A 187 5.61 8.69 -13.13
C THR A 187 5.77 7.63 -14.21
N TYR A 188 4.86 6.66 -14.30
CA TYR A 188 4.97 5.58 -15.29
C TYR A 188 4.82 6.06 -16.73
N LEU A 189 3.96 7.05 -17.00
CA LEU A 189 3.88 7.66 -18.33
C LEU A 189 5.20 8.30 -18.76
N LYS A 190 5.88 9.01 -17.85
CA LYS A 190 7.19 9.62 -18.11
C LYS A 190 8.26 8.55 -18.36
N LEU A 191 8.29 7.47 -17.58
CA LEU A 191 9.21 6.35 -17.84
C LEU A 191 8.99 5.72 -19.22
N ARG A 192 7.72 5.50 -19.60
CA ARG A 192 7.38 4.98 -20.93
C ARG A 192 7.79 5.92 -22.06
N GLN A 193 7.60 7.22 -21.87
CA GLN A 193 7.99 8.22 -22.88
C GLN A 193 9.50 8.19 -23.10
N GLN A 194 10.28 8.17 -22.00
CA GLN A 194 11.73 8.06 -22.06
C GLN A 194 12.19 6.77 -22.78
N GLN A 195 11.50 5.65 -22.58
CA GLN A 195 11.79 4.41 -23.30
C GLN A 195 11.47 4.53 -24.80
N ALA A 196 10.32 5.12 -25.16
CA ALA A 196 9.94 5.35 -26.55
C ALA A 196 10.94 6.27 -27.27
N ASP A 197 11.39 7.34 -26.62
CA ASP A 197 12.39 8.26 -27.15
C ASP A 197 13.73 7.56 -27.40
N LYS A 198 14.21 6.77 -26.44
CA LYS A 198 15.45 5.97 -26.57
C LYS A 198 15.39 4.97 -27.73
N LEU A 199 14.20 4.44 -28.04
CA LEU A 199 13.98 3.49 -29.13
C LEU A 199 13.59 4.17 -30.46
N GLY A 200 13.59 5.50 -30.53
CA GLY A 200 13.22 6.25 -31.73
C GLY A 200 11.73 6.14 -32.11
N ARG A 201 10.85 5.75 -31.17
CA ARG A 201 9.41 5.56 -31.40
C ARG A 201 8.66 6.88 -31.26
N THR A 202 8.88 7.79 -32.22
CA THR A 202 8.35 9.17 -32.20
C THR A 202 6.83 9.24 -32.07
N ALA A 203 6.09 8.34 -32.74
CA ALA A 203 4.63 8.30 -32.65
C ALA A 203 4.12 7.90 -31.26
N GLU A 204 4.75 6.90 -30.62
CA GLU A 204 4.43 6.48 -29.25
C GLU A 204 4.76 7.60 -28.25
N SER A 205 5.93 8.22 -28.38
CA SER A 205 6.33 9.36 -27.53
C SER A 205 5.35 10.53 -27.63
N ALA A 206 4.91 10.90 -28.84
CA ALA A 206 3.92 11.96 -29.03
C ALA A 206 2.56 11.63 -28.41
N GLN A 207 2.14 10.36 -28.42
CA GLN A 207 0.92 9.91 -27.75
C GLN A 207 1.06 10.00 -26.22
N LEU A 208 2.18 9.54 -25.68
CA LEU A 208 2.46 9.60 -24.24
C LEU A 208 2.54 11.05 -23.75
N ALA A 209 3.15 11.95 -24.53
CA ALA A 209 3.23 13.38 -24.23
C ALA A 209 1.85 14.02 -24.04
N ARG A 210 0.86 13.63 -24.84
CA ARG A 210 -0.53 14.11 -24.69
C ARG A 210 -1.15 13.62 -23.38
N ARG A 211 -0.96 12.35 -23.01
CA ARG A 211 -1.44 11.80 -21.73
C ARG A 211 -0.77 12.49 -20.53
N ILE A 212 0.55 12.67 -20.59
CA ILE A 212 1.35 13.34 -19.54
C ILE A 212 0.80 14.74 -19.27
N ARG A 213 0.58 15.53 -20.32
CA ARG A 213 0.07 16.89 -20.21
C ARG A 213 -1.27 16.97 -19.47
N LEU A 214 -2.22 16.09 -19.81
CA LEU A 214 -3.52 16.04 -19.13
C LEU A 214 -3.39 15.73 -17.64
N VAL A 215 -2.48 14.83 -17.27
CA VAL A 215 -2.24 14.48 -15.87
C VAL A 215 -1.55 15.64 -15.12
N GLU A 216 -0.57 16.30 -15.75
CA GLU A 216 0.12 17.47 -15.17
C GLU A 216 -0.84 18.65 -14.96
N GLU A 217 -1.70 18.96 -15.93
CA GLU A 217 -2.74 19.98 -15.81
C GLU A 217 -3.71 19.67 -14.66
N SER A 218 -4.09 18.41 -14.48
CA SER A 218 -4.94 17.97 -13.37
C SER A 218 -4.25 18.10 -12.01
N LEU A 219 -2.94 17.84 -11.92
CA LEU A 219 -2.17 17.95 -10.69
C LEU A 219 -1.84 19.39 -10.30
N ALA A 220 -1.80 20.31 -11.27
CA ALA A 220 -1.57 21.74 -11.03
C ALA A 220 -2.80 22.48 -10.49
N GLN A 221 -3.98 21.87 -10.56
CA GLN A 221 -5.21 22.45 -10.00
C GLN A 221 -5.18 22.35 -8.47
N PRO A 222 -5.39 23.46 -7.74
CA PRO A 222 -5.33 23.52 -6.28
C PRO A 222 -6.47 22.76 -5.59
#